data_AF-A0A9E0UT67-F1
#
_entry.id   AF-A0A9E0UT67-F1
#
_cell.length_a   1.000
_cell.length_b   1.000
_cell.length_c   1.000
_cell.angle_alpha   90.00
_cell.angle_beta   90.00
_cell.angle_gamma   90.00
#
_symmetry.space_group_name_H-M   'P 1'
#
loop_
_entity.id
_entity.type
_entity.pdbx_description
1 polymer ?
#
loop_
_entity_poly.entity_id
_entity_poly.type
_entity_poly.pdbx_seq_one_letter_code
_entity_poly.pdbx_strand_id
1 'polypeptide(L)'
;MSGAFYVIMTLAVAIIGIIGFVIVQSNHKKQQKFLFDQIKVRLLEVRTREEFEDLYFQMVNKEIKELTKEQHDELYEIKKVLDKNLI
;
A
#
# COMPACT_ATOMS: atom_id res chain seq x y z
N MET A 1 -45.01 -16.13 3.54
CA MET A 1 -43.68 -15.82 4.12
C MET A 1 -43.87 -14.66 5.09
N SER A 2 -43.58 -14.83 6.38
CA SER A 2 -43.85 -13.77 7.38
C SER A 2 -42.80 -12.65 7.29
N GLY A 3 -43.17 -11.41 7.63
CA GLY A 3 -42.28 -10.25 7.57
C GLY A 3 -40.99 -10.42 8.40
N ALA A 4 -41.03 -11.22 9.47
CA ALA A 4 -39.86 -11.55 10.28
C ALA A 4 -38.80 -12.34 9.47
N PHE A 5 -39.22 -13.21 8.54
CA PHE A 5 -38.31 -13.94 7.67
C PHE A 5 -37.58 -13.00 6.69
N TYR A 6 -38.28 -11.99 6.16
CA TYR A 6 -37.67 -10.98 5.29
C TYR A 6 -36.64 -10.12 6.02
N VAL A 7 -36.92 -9.72 7.26
CA VAL A 7 -35.98 -8.93 8.09
C VAL A 7 -34.71 -9.72 8.39
N ILE A 8 -34.83 -11.01 8.70
CA ILE A 8 -33.66 -11.87 8.95
C ILE A 8 -32.83 -12.04 7.66
N MET A 9 -33.50 -12.24 6.52
CA MET A 9 -32.83 -12.35 5.23
C MET A 9 -32.08 -11.07 4.82
N THR A 10 -32.70 -9.90 4.97
CA THR A 10 -32.05 -8.63 4.63
C THR A 10 -30.87 -8.34 5.56
N LEU A 11 -30.99 -8.67 6.85
CA LEU A 11 -29.90 -8.56 7.82
C LEU A 11 -28.71 -9.47 7.45
N ALA A 12 -29.00 -10.72 7.05
CA ALA A 12 -27.97 -11.68 6.65
C ALA A 12 -27.19 -11.21 5.41
N VAL A 13 -27.89 -10.66 4.40
CA VAL A 13 -27.25 -10.10 3.19
C VAL A 13 -26.37 -8.90 3.54
N ALA A 14 -26.84 -8.00 4.42
CA ALA A 14 -26.05 -6.85 4.85
C ALA A 14 -24.75 -7.27 5.57
N ILE A 15 -24.82 -8.27 6.45
CA ILE A 15 -23.65 -8.81 7.16
C ILE A 15 -22.64 -9.40 6.18
N ILE A 16 -23.09 -10.19 5.19
CA ILE A 16 -22.21 -10.76 4.16
C ILE A 16 -21.53 -9.65 3.36
N GLY A 17 -22.26 -8.60 3.00
CA GLY A 17 -21.72 -7.43 2.31
C GLY A 17 -20.60 -6.73 3.10
N ILE A 18 -20.80 -6.53 4.41
CA ILE A 18 -19.80 -5.92 5.29
C ILE A 18 -18.56 -6.81 5.39
N ILE A 19 -18.73 -8.12 5.59
CA ILE A 19 -17.61 -9.07 5.67
C ILE A 19 -16.81 -9.07 4.37
N GLY A 20 -17.49 -9.11 3.21
CA GLY A 20 -16.84 -9.05 1.90
C GLY A 20 -16.03 -7.76 1.72
N PHE A 21 -16.60 -6.62 2.08
CA PHE A 21 -15.92 -5.32 2.06
C PHE A 21 -14.66 -5.31 2.95
N VAL A 22 -14.76 -5.81 4.17
CA VAL A 22 -13.64 -5.88 5.13
C VAL A 22 -12.50 -6.76 4.60
N ILE A 23 -12.83 -7.91 3.98
CA ILE A 23 -11.83 -8.82 3.40
C ILE A 23 -11.10 -8.14 2.23
N VAL A 24 -11.84 -7.52 1.31
CA VAL A 24 -11.26 -6.79 0.17
C VAL A 24 -10.37 -5.65 0.64
N GLN A 25 -10.83 -4.85 1.60
CA GLN A 25 -10.07 -3.75 2.16
C GLN A 25 -8.80 -4.23 2.87
N SER A 26 -8.88 -5.34 3.60
CA SER A 26 -7.73 -5.94 4.28
C SER A 26 -6.68 -6.46 3.29
N ASN A 27 -7.11 -7.09 2.19
CA ASN A 27 -6.20 -7.52 1.13
C ASN A 27 -5.53 -6.34 0.43
N HIS A 28 -6.27 -5.28 0.14
CA HIS A 28 -5.70 -4.06 -0.43
C HIS A 28 -4.62 -3.44 0.47
N LYS A 29 -4.87 -3.36 1.78
CA LYS A 29 -3.87 -2.90 2.76
C LYS A 29 -2.63 -3.79 2.79
N LYS A 30 -2.80 -5.12 2.74
CA LYS A 30 -1.67 -6.06 2.66
C LYS A 30 -0.85 -5.88 1.39
N GLN A 31 -1.50 -5.70 0.24
CA GLN A 31 -0.83 -5.44 -1.04
C GLN A 31 -0.05 -4.12 -1.02
N GLN A 32 -0.63 -3.04 -0.49
CA GLN A 32 0.07 -1.76 -0.34
C GLN A 32 1.27 -1.85 0.59
N LYS A 33 1.17 -2.62 1.69
CA LYS A 33 2.31 -2.86 2.58
C LYS A 33 3.42 -3.64 1.87
N PHE A 34 3.04 -4.69 1.15
CA PHE A 34 3.99 -5.50 0.39
C PHE A 34 4.69 -4.70 -0.72
N LEU A 35 3.94 -3.88 -1.47
CA LEU A 35 4.50 -2.98 -2.47
C LEU A 35 5.53 -2.03 -1.85
N PHE A 36 5.21 -1.46 -0.70
CA PHE A 36 6.11 -0.56 0.00
C PHE A 36 7.38 -1.24 0.51
N ASP A 37 7.27 -2.45 1.07
CA ASP A 37 8.43 -3.24 1.48
C ASP A 37 9.34 -3.56 0.29
N GLN A 38 8.77 -3.87 -0.89
CA GLN A 38 9.54 -4.07 -2.11
C GLN A 38 10.25 -2.80 -2.61
N ILE A 39 9.59 -1.64 -2.52
CA ILE A 39 10.21 -0.35 -2.86
C ILE A 39 11.40 -0.08 -1.94
N LYS A 40 11.25 -0.30 -0.61
CA LYS A 40 12.35 -0.11 0.35
C LYS A 40 13.55 -0.98 0.01
N VAL A 41 13.34 -2.27 -0.20
CA VAL A 41 14.43 -3.21 -0.51
C VAL A 41 15.18 -2.75 -1.76
N ARG A 42 14.46 -2.43 -2.85
CA ARG A 42 15.08 -1.96 -4.09
C ARG A 42 15.86 -0.66 -3.92
N LEU A 43 15.34 0.29 -3.14
CA LEU A 43 16.03 1.55 -2.86
C LEU A 43 17.26 1.38 -1.95
N LEU A 44 17.28 0.36 -1.09
CA LEU A 44 18.42 0.06 -0.22
C LEU A 44 19.53 -0.75 -0.93
N GLU A 45 19.24 -1.36 -2.08
CA GLU A 45 20.20 -2.14 -2.86
C GLU A 45 21.11 -1.29 -3.77
N VAL A 46 20.73 -0.03 -4.03
CA VAL A 46 21.50 0.89 -4.87
C VAL A 46 22.82 1.29 -4.20
N ARG A 47 23.87 1.50 -5.01
CA ARG A 47 25.21 1.79 -4.49
C ARG A 47 25.68 3.20 -4.78
N THR A 48 25.14 3.81 -5.82
CA THR A 48 25.47 5.18 -6.22
C THR A 48 24.24 6.06 -6.18
N ARG A 49 24.48 7.37 -6.10
CA ARG A 49 23.41 8.36 -6.13
C ARG A 49 22.64 8.38 -7.46
N GLU A 50 23.33 8.22 -8.58
CA GLU A 50 22.70 8.19 -9.91
C GLU A 50 21.74 7.00 -10.04
N GLU A 51 22.15 5.80 -9.60
CA GLU A 51 21.29 4.61 -9.59
C GLU A 51 20.04 4.83 -8.74
N PHE A 52 20.19 5.48 -7.58
CA PHE A 52 19.08 5.83 -6.72
C PHE A 52 18.11 6.80 -7.39
N GLU A 53 18.61 7.89 -7.99
CA GLU A 53 17.77 8.91 -8.61
C GLU A 53 17.00 8.35 -9.83
N ASP A 54 17.65 7.54 -10.66
CA ASP A 54 17.03 6.87 -11.80
C ASP A 54 15.94 5.88 -11.37
N LEU A 55 16.25 5.02 -10.40
CA LEU A 55 15.31 4.04 -9.87
C LEU A 55 14.11 4.73 -9.21
N TYR A 56 14.36 5.75 -8.38
CA TYR A 56 13.32 6.53 -7.71
C TYR A 56 12.41 7.22 -8.73
N PHE A 57 12.99 7.83 -9.78
CA PHE A 57 12.21 8.49 -10.83
C PHE A 57 11.31 7.52 -11.60
N GLN A 58 11.79 6.31 -11.89
CA GLN A 58 10.98 5.27 -12.54
C GLN A 58 9.79 4.82 -11.66
N MET A 59 10.00 4.74 -10.34
CA MET A 59 8.97 4.30 -9.39
C MET A 59 7.95 5.39 -9.04
N VAL A 60 8.30 6.68 -9.12
CA VAL A 60 7.44 7.82 -8.77
C VAL A 60 6.06 7.74 -9.42
N ASN A 61 6.01 7.48 -10.74
CA ASN A 61 4.78 7.54 -11.52
C ASN A 61 3.95 6.25 -11.54
N LYS A 62 4.49 5.15 -11.00
CA LYS A 62 3.83 3.83 -11.02
C LYS A 62 3.51 3.34 -9.63
N GLU A 63 4.52 3.25 -8.78
CA GLU A 63 4.43 2.50 -7.52
C GLU A 63 4.32 3.46 -6.32
N ILE A 64 5.15 4.50 -6.32
CA ILE A 64 5.20 5.47 -5.21
C ILE A 64 3.89 6.27 -5.12
N LYS A 65 3.22 6.58 -6.25
CA LYS A 65 1.90 7.25 -6.24
C LYS A 65 0.79 6.47 -5.53
N GLU A 66 0.93 5.16 -5.42
CA GLU A 66 -0.08 4.27 -4.81
C GLU A 66 0.12 4.11 -3.30
N LEU A 67 1.20 4.70 -2.78
CA LEU A 67 1.53 4.69 -1.36
C LEU A 67 0.60 5.62 -0.58
N THR A 68 0.40 5.25 0.68
CA THR A 68 -0.28 6.11 1.64
C THR A 68 0.64 7.27 2.06
N LYS A 69 0.06 8.32 2.64
CA LYS A 69 0.82 9.48 3.14
C LYS A 69 1.93 9.08 4.12
N GLU A 70 1.62 8.19 5.07
CA GLU A 70 2.61 7.71 6.06
C GLU A 70 3.79 7.01 5.39
N GLN A 71 3.53 6.22 4.34
CA GLN A 71 4.56 5.53 3.56
C GLN A 71 5.40 6.51 2.74
N HIS A 72 4.79 7.57 2.21
CA HIS A 72 5.53 8.65 1.55
C HIS A 72 6.47 9.38 2.52
N ASP A 73 6.01 9.68 3.73
CA ASP A 73 6.81 10.36 4.75
C ASP A 73 8.02 9.50 5.14
N GLU A 74 7.82 8.19 5.33
CA GLU A 74 8.93 7.26 5.60
C GLU A 74 9.87 7.10 4.40
N LEU A 75 9.35 7.04 3.17
CA LEU A 75 10.17 7.00 1.95
C LEU A 75 11.05 8.25 1.82
N TYR A 76 10.53 9.41 2.21
CA TYR A 76 11.26 10.67 2.19
C TYR A 76 12.42 10.68 3.19
N GLU A 77 12.25 10.09 4.36
CA GLU A 77 13.35 9.92 5.32
C GLU A 77 14.41 8.93 4.81
N ILE A 78 13.99 7.81 4.19
CA ILE A 78 14.93 6.88 3.53
C ILE A 78 15.72 7.61 2.44
N LYS A 79 15.05 8.39 1.60
CA LYS A 79 15.71 9.21 0.58
C LYS A 79 16.76 10.16 1.18
N LYS A 80 16.43 10.89 2.24
CA LYS A 80 17.39 11.79 2.92
C LYS A 80 18.62 11.07 3.44
N VAL A 81 18.45 9.85 3.95
CA VAL A 81 19.57 9.04 4.45
C VAL A 81 20.43 8.56 3.28
N LEU A 82 19.83 8.06 2.22
CA LEU A 82 20.54 7.58 1.04
C LEU A 82 21.28 8.73 0.32
N ASP A 83 20.63 9.87 0.12
CA ASP A 83 21.23 11.08 -0.50
C ASP A 83 22.50 11.56 0.23
N LYS A 84 22.64 11.26 1.53
CA LYS A 84 23.81 11.63 2.36
C LYS A 84 24.91 10.56 2.42
N ASN A 85 24.55 9.30 2.19
CA ASN A 85 25.46 8.16 2.41
C ASN A 85 25.90 7.49 1.11
N LEU A 86 25.20 7.70 0.01
CA LEU A 86 25.60 7.22 -1.30
C LEU A 86 26.74 8.08 -1.86
N ILE A 87 27.69 7.40 -2.50
CA ILE A 87 28.90 8.00 -3.09
C ILE A 87 28.56 8.57 -4.47
#